data_AF-A0A2R7S214-F1
#
_entry.id   AF-A0A2R7S214-F1
#
_cell.length_a   1.000
_cell.length_b   1.000
_cell.length_c   1.000
_cell.angle_alpha   90.00
_cell.angle_beta   90.00
_cell.angle_gamma   90.00
#
_symmetry.space_group_name_H-M   'P 1'
#
loop_
_entity.id
_entity.type
_entity.pdbx_description
1 polymer ?
#
loop_
_entity_poly.entity_id
_entity_poly.type
_entity_poly.pdbx_seq_one_letter_code
_entity_poly.pdbx_strand_id
1 'polypeptide(L)' 'TGTDSKGGTLVHEMMHFNVIAGTDDWAYGQSAALSLAKSNPTRALDNSDSHEYFAENTPAKN' A
#
# COMPACT_ATOMS: atom_id res chain seq x y z
N THR A 1 12.41 2.71 -10.01
CA THR A 1 11.76 2.94 -8.71
C THR A 1 10.99 4.25 -8.80
N GLY A 2 9.98 4.46 -7.98
CA GLY A 2 9.07 5.62 -8.05
C GLY A 2 7.65 5.19 -7.70
N THR A 3 6.67 6.07 -7.83
CA THR A 3 5.24 5.79 -7.58
C THR A 3 4.64 4.85 -8.61
N ASP A 4 3.80 3.90 -8.18
CA ASP A 4 3.08 2.92 -9.01
C ASP A 4 4.02 2.17 -9.96
N SER A 5 5.21 1.84 -9.45
CA SER A 5 6.28 1.25 -10.23
C SER A 5 6.11 -0.26 -10.33
N LYS A 6 6.74 -0.90 -11.33
CA LYS A 6 6.77 -2.37 -11.39
C LYS A 6 7.33 -3.01 -10.11
N GLY A 7 8.21 -2.32 -9.39
CA GLY A 7 8.72 -2.77 -8.10
C GLY A 7 7.67 -2.65 -7.00
N GLY A 8 6.94 -1.52 -6.97
CA GLY A 8 5.80 -1.30 -6.07
C GLY A 8 4.67 -2.29 -6.30
N THR A 9 4.31 -2.55 -7.55
CA THR A 9 3.34 -3.59 -7.91
C THR A 9 3.75 -4.96 -7.36
N LEU A 10 5.04 -5.33 -7.44
CA LEU A 10 5.48 -6.58 -6.82
C LEU A 10 5.33 -6.56 -5.30
N VAL A 11 5.55 -5.43 -4.63
CA VAL A 11 5.29 -5.27 -3.19
C VAL A 11 3.80 -5.42 -2.89
N HIS A 12 2.93 -4.72 -3.64
CA HIS A 12 1.47 -4.83 -3.54
C HIS A 12 1.02 -6.29 -3.62
N GLU A 13 1.40 -6.97 -4.70
CA GLU A 13 0.96 -8.35 -4.96
C GLU A 13 1.54 -9.35 -3.94
N MET A 14 2.74 -9.10 -3.42
CA MET A 14 3.31 -9.93 -2.36
C MET A 14 2.51 -9.84 -1.06
N MET A 15 1.96 -8.67 -0.71
CA MET A 15 1.21 -8.51 0.54
C MET A 15 -0.09 -9.33 0.57
N HIS A 16 -0.70 -9.60 -0.59
CA HIS A 16 -1.88 -10.47 -0.69
C HIS A 16 -1.64 -11.93 -0.29
N PHE A 17 -0.39 -12.42 -0.28
CA PHE A 17 -0.14 -13.78 0.18
C PHE A 17 -0.41 -13.91 1.68
N ASN A 18 -1.29 -14.84 2.07
CA ASN A 18 -1.62 -15.14 3.47
C ASN A 18 -0.40 -15.43 4.36
N VAL A 19 0.68 -15.95 3.78
CA VAL A 19 1.93 -16.25 4.50
C VAL A 19 2.83 -15.02 4.71
N ILE A 20 2.47 -13.88 4.11
CA ILE A 20 3.17 -12.59 4.26
C ILE A 20 2.34 -11.66 5.13
N ALA A 21 1.21 -11.18 4.63
CA ALA A 21 0.32 -10.27 5.34
C ALA A 21 -1.16 -10.56 5.11
N GLY A 22 -1.51 -11.12 3.93
CA GLY A 22 -2.90 -11.45 3.57
C GLY A 22 -3.77 -10.20 3.46
N THR A 23 -3.20 -9.08 2.98
CA THR A 23 -3.94 -7.84 2.81
C THR A 23 -5.01 -7.97 1.73
N ASP A 24 -6.03 -7.11 1.80
CA ASP A 24 -7.06 -6.94 0.79
C ASP A 24 -6.86 -5.60 0.03
N ASP A 25 -7.76 -5.34 -0.93
CA ASP A 25 -7.80 -4.10 -1.70
C ASP A 25 -8.96 -3.20 -1.26
N TRP A 26 -8.75 -2.46 -0.16
CA TRP A 26 -9.74 -1.53 0.36
C TRP A 26 -9.76 -0.19 -0.37
N ALA A 27 -8.64 0.24 -0.93
CA ALA A 27 -8.51 1.50 -1.64
C ALA A 27 -7.34 1.45 -2.64
N TYR A 28 -7.57 2.02 -3.83
CA TYR A 28 -6.59 2.11 -4.91
C TYR A 28 -6.09 3.54 -5.13
N GLY A 29 -4.79 3.72 -5.31
CA GLY A 29 -4.12 4.99 -5.57
C GLY A 29 -3.71 5.72 -4.28
N GLN A 30 -2.58 6.47 -4.35
CA GLN A 30 -2.00 7.19 -3.21
C GLN A 30 -3.02 8.07 -2.45
N SER A 31 -3.87 8.78 -3.17
CA SER A 31 -4.88 9.68 -2.56
C SER A 31 -5.91 8.90 -1.74
N ALA A 32 -6.38 7.76 -2.25
CA ALA A 32 -7.37 6.95 -1.56
C ALA A 32 -6.74 6.19 -0.39
N ALA A 33 -5.53 5.63 -0.58
CA ALA A 33 -4.76 4.98 0.47
C ALA A 33 -4.43 5.94 1.63
N LEU A 34 -4.07 7.20 1.33
CA LEU A 34 -3.86 8.23 2.36
C LEU A 34 -5.17 8.59 3.09
N SER A 35 -6.28 8.70 2.36
CA SER A 35 -7.60 8.95 2.94
C SER A 35 -8.02 7.81 3.87
N LEU A 36 -7.78 6.56 3.44
CA LEU A 36 -8.04 5.35 4.22
C LEU A 36 -7.17 5.34 5.48
N ALA A 37 -5.87 5.63 5.37
CA ALA A 37 -4.96 5.70 6.52
C ALA A 37 -5.40 6.71 7.59
N LYS A 38 -5.98 7.85 7.18
CA LYS A 38 -6.50 8.86 8.11
C LYS A 38 -7.83 8.47 8.75
N SER A 39 -8.70 7.79 8.02
CA SER A 39 -10.09 7.53 8.43
C SER A 39 -10.29 6.17 9.08
N ASN A 40 -9.56 5.15 8.63
CA ASN A 40 -9.61 3.79 9.14
C ASN A 40 -8.20 3.14 9.09
N PRO A 41 -7.36 3.41 10.09
CA PRO A 41 -6.00 2.87 10.15
C PRO A 41 -5.95 1.34 10.15
N THR A 42 -6.95 0.66 10.70
CA THR A 42 -7.03 -0.81 10.67
C THR A 42 -7.18 -1.34 9.25
N ARG A 43 -8.02 -0.71 8.42
CA ARG A 43 -8.11 -1.09 7.00
C ARG A 43 -6.91 -0.64 6.19
N ALA A 44 -6.26 0.46 6.55
CA ALA A 44 -5.03 0.87 5.87
C ALA A 44 -3.86 -0.10 6.16
N LEU A 45 -3.79 -0.66 7.36
CA LEU A 45 -2.88 -1.77 7.67
C LEU A 45 -3.24 -3.04 6.89
N ASP A 46 -4.48 -3.19 6.45
CA ASP A 46 -4.98 -4.34 5.70
C ASP A 46 -5.10 -4.05 4.18
N ASN A 47 -4.43 -3.00 3.68
CA ASN A 47 -4.52 -2.57 2.28
C ASN A 47 -3.19 -2.75 1.54
N SER A 48 -3.17 -3.46 0.42
CA SER A 48 -1.95 -3.72 -0.35
C SER A 48 -1.26 -2.44 -0.84
N ASP A 49 -2.03 -1.51 -1.40
CA ASP A 49 -1.53 -0.20 -1.85
C ASP A 49 -0.88 0.62 -0.72
N SER A 50 -1.35 0.46 0.53
CA SER A 50 -0.74 1.17 1.66
C SER A 50 0.69 0.70 1.93
N HIS A 51 0.97 -0.59 1.70
CA HIS A 51 2.32 -1.16 1.82
C HIS A 51 3.20 -0.79 0.62
N GLU A 52 2.63 -0.82 -0.59
CA GLU A 52 3.31 -0.33 -1.80
C GLU A 52 3.80 1.09 -1.58
N TYR A 53 2.93 2.02 -1.20
CA TYR A 53 3.31 3.43 -1.05
C TYR A 53 4.23 3.72 0.12
N PHE A 54 4.17 2.92 1.19
CA PHE A 54 5.17 2.97 2.24
C PHE A 54 6.56 2.56 1.72
N ALA A 55 6.64 1.48 0.94
CA ALA A 55 7.89 0.98 0.38
C ALA A 55 8.45 1.90 -0.73
N GLU A 56 7.59 2.44 -1.58
CA GLU A 56 7.98 3.33 -2.68
C GLU A 56 8.45 4.69 -2.19
N ASN A 57 7.89 5.18 -1.07
CA ASN A 57 8.22 6.46 -0.42
C ASN A 57 8.50 7.58 -1.45
N THR A 58 7.57 7.78 -2.38
CA THR A 58 7.70 8.75 -3.48
C THR A 58 6.45 9.62 -3.54
N PRO A 59 6.54 10.94 -3.23
CA PRO A 59 7.74 11.66 -2.79
C PRO A 59 8.23 11.20 -1.41
N ALA A 60 9.55 11.26 -1.19
CA ALA A 60 10.17 10.80 0.04
C ALA A 60 9.70 11.60 1.26
N LYS A 61 9.33 10.87 2.32
CA LYS A 61 8.96 11.36 3.65
C LYS A 61 9.80 10.64 4.72
N ASN A 62 10.00 11.33 5.85
CA ASN A 62 10.76 10.86 7.01
C ASN A 62 9.85 10.23 8.06
#